data_AF-A0A6I5P480-F1
#
_entry.id   AF-A0A6I5P480-F1
#
_cell.length_a   1.000
_cell.length_b   1.000
_cell.length_c   1.000
_cell.angle_alpha   90.00
_cell.angle_beta   90.00
_cell.angle_gamma   90.00
#
_symmetry.space_group_name_H-M   'P 1'
#
loop_
_entity.id
_entity.type
_entity.pdbx_description
1 polymer ?
#
loop_
_entity_poly.entity_id
_entity_poly.type
_entity_poly.pdbx_seq_one_letter_code
_entity_poly.pdbx_strand_id
1 'polypeptide(L)'
;MLKLNLLREDCSYTFRSYFEMSYEPDDILAEFGYTFSRAALALPEANYPHSNLVELRRRLETHLSLASLSSEAARREVLVAPILLEAAALSH
;
A
#
# COMPACT_ATOMS: atom_id res chain seq x y z
N MET A 1 -0.26 -25.07 6.44
CA MET A 1 -0.90 -24.05 5.60
C MET A 1 -1.25 -24.71 4.27
N LEU A 2 -2.47 -24.53 3.76
CA LEU A 2 -2.89 -25.08 2.47
C LEU A 2 -2.26 -24.25 1.35
N LYS A 3 -1.52 -24.89 0.45
CA LYS A 3 -1.01 -24.27 -0.77
C LYS A 3 -2.20 -24.02 -1.70
N LEU A 4 -2.54 -22.76 -1.92
CA LEU A 4 -3.59 -22.36 -2.86
C LEU A 4 -2.96 -22.36 -4.24
N ASN A 5 -3.25 -23.35 -5.10
CA ASN A 5 -2.71 -23.44 -6.48
C ASN A 5 -3.22 -22.27 -7.35
N LEU A 6 -2.72 -21.07 -7.08
CA LEU A 6 -3.16 -19.79 -7.61
C LEU A 6 -2.54 -19.51 -8.98
N LEU A 7 -1.27 -19.87 -9.09
CA LEU A 7 -0.43 -19.64 -10.25
C LEU A 7 -0.18 -20.97 -10.93
N ARG A 8 -0.37 -20.98 -12.25
CA ARG A 8 -0.12 -22.16 -13.07
C ARG A 8 1.27 -22.10 -13.66
N GLU A 9 2.00 -23.21 -13.55
CA GLU A 9 3.38 -23.33 -14.06
C GLU A 9 3.50 -23.14 -15.58
N ASP A 10 2.42 -23.39 -16.32
CA ASP A 10 2.35 -23.25 -17.78
C ASP A 10 1.88 -21.86 -18.24
N CYS A 11 1.64 -20.92 -17.31
CA CYS A 11 1.21 -19.56 -17.61
C CYS A 11 2.33 -18.54 -17.35
N SER A 12 2.52 -17.62 -18.31
CA SER A 12 3.36 -16.45 -18.11
C SER A 12 2.53 -15.32 -17.51
N TYR A 13 2.91 -14.87 -16.31
CA TYR A 13 2.28 -13.74 -15.64
C TYR A 13 3.11 -12.48 -15.83
N THR A 14 2.46 -11.39 -16.23
CA THR A 14 3.07 -10.06 -16.24
C THR A 14 2.74 -9.33 -14.95
N PHE A 15 3.42 -8.22 -14.67
CA PHE A 15 3.06 -7.38 -13.51
C PHE A 15 1.58 -6.96 -13.53
N ARG A 16 1.03 -6.68 -14.72
CA ARG A 16 -0.38 -6.34 -14.90
C ARG A 16 -1.32 -7.50 -14.54
N SER A 17 -0.91 -8.73 -14.82
CA SER A 17 -1.72 -9.92 -14.58
C SER A 17 -2.14 -10.05 -13.11
N TYR A 18 -1.28 -9.64 -12.16
CA TYR A 18 -1.61 -9.67 -10.74
C TYR A 18 -2.73 -8.70 -10.34
N PHE A 19 -2.92 -7.60 -11.07
CA PHE A 19 -4.03 -6.65 -10.82
C PHE A 19 -5.36 -7.13 -11.40
N GLU A 20 -5.32 -8.05 -12.36
CA GLU A 20 -6.51 -8.63 -13.00
C GLU A 20 -6.99 -9.88 -12.26
N MET A 21 -6.19 -10.40 -11.33
CA MET A 21 -6.52 -11.54 -10.49
C MET A 21 -7.49 -11.14 -9.36
N SER A 22 -8.46 -12.02 -9.07
CA SER A 22 -9.46 -11.84 -8.00
C SER A 22 -8.90 -12.05 -6.59
N TYR A 23 -7.59 -12.11 -6.45
CA TYR A 23 -6.88 -12.53 -5.25
C TYR A 23 -6.13 -11.36 -4.65
N GLU A 24 -6.05 -11.33 -3.32
CA GLU A 24 -5.33 -10.26 -2.66
C GLU A 24 -3.82 -10.45 -2.80
N PRO A 25 -3.02 -9.37 -2.75
CA PRO A 25 -1.56 -9.45 -2.84
C PRO A 25 -0.95 -10.48 -1.88
N ASP A 26 -1.51 -10.59 -0.68
CA ASP A 26 -1.04 -11.50 0.36
C ASP A 26 -1.23 -12.98 -0.05
N ASP A 27 -2.32 -13.31 -0.75
CA ASP A 27 -2.59 -14.67 -1.25
C ASP A 27 -1.62 -15.04 -2.37
N ILE A 28 -1.33 -14.07 -3.26
CA ILE A 28 -0.35 -14.26 -4.34
C ILE A 28 1.05 -14.49 -3.77
N LEU A 29 1.46 -13.72 -2.76
CA LEU A 29 2.78 -13.85 -2.12
C LEU A 29 2.92 -15.18 -1.36
N ALA A 30 1.84 -15.65 -0.72
CA ALA A 30 1.84 -16.91 0.01
C ALA A 30 2.11 -18.12 -0.88
N GLU A 31 1.71 -18.09 -2.16
CA GLU A 31 1.97 -19.17 -3.12
C GLU A 31 3.47 -19.34 -3.43
N PHE A 32 4.23 -18.27 -3.28
CA PHE A 32 5.69 -18.27 -3.39
C PHE A 32 6.40 -18.52 -2.05
N GLY A 33 5.65 -18.79 -0.98
CA GLY A 33 6.19 -18.98 0.38
C GLY A 33 6.61 -17.69 1.08
N TYR A 34 6.18 -16.53 0.58
CA TYR A 34 6.44 -15.23 1.22
C TYR A 34 5.25 -14.79 2.07
N THR A 35 5.53 -13.95 3.07
CA THR A 35 4.52 -13.28 3.87
C THR A 35 4.63 -11.77 3.68
N PHE A 36 3.47 -11.12 3.60
CA PHE A 36 3.41 -9.67 3.61
C PHE A 36 3.49 -9.15 5.05
N SER A 37 4.33 -8.14 5.28
CA SER A 37 4.41 -7.48 6.58
C SER A 37 4.38 -5.96 6.39
N ARG A 38 3.69 -5.28 7.29
CA ARG A 38 3.64 -3.82 7.37
C ARG A 38 4.22 -3.39 8.70
N ALA A 39 5.21 -2.52 8.67
CA ALA A 39 5.84 -1.96 9.85
C ALA A 39 6.16 -0.48 9.62
N ALA A 40 6.14 0.29 10.69
CA ALA A 40 6.68 1.65 10.67
C ALA A 40 8.19 1.59 10.45
N LEU A 41 8.70 2.40 9.52
CA LEU A 41 10.12 2.53 9.27
C LEU A 41 10.67 3.72 10.04
N ALA A 42 11.80 3.53 10.72
CA ALA A 42 12.59 4.63 11.26
C ALA A 42 13.44 5.21 10.12
N LEU A 43 12.93 6.27 9.48
CA LEU A 43 13.63 6.99 8.43
C LEU A 43 14.31 8.24 9.01
N PRO A 44 15.43 8.71 8.43
CA PRO A 44 16.01 9.99 8.82
C PRO A 44 14.99 11.12 8.68
N GLU A 45 14.80 11.89 9.76
CA GLU A 45 13.85 13.00 9.78
C GLU A 45 14.53 14.32 9.39
N ALA A 46 13.81 15.13 8.60
CA ALA A 46 14.20 16.50 8.33
C ALA A 46 13.37 17.46 9.17
N ASN A 47 14.02 18.44 9.80
CA ASN A 47 13.32 19.49 10.52
C ASN A 47 12.69 20.46 9.52
N TYR A 48 11.38 20.31 9.30
CA TYR A 48 10.58 21.23 8.49
C TYR A 48 9.57 21.96 9.37
N PRO A 49 9.48 23.30 9.31
CA PRO A 49 8.62 24.10 10.20
C PRO A 49 7.12 24.04 9.85
N HIS A 50 6.68 23.10 9.01
CA HIS A 50 5.30 23.04 8.52
C HIS A 50 4.40 22.25 9.49
N SER A 51 3.44 22.94 10.10
CA SER A 51 2.52 22.40 11.11
C SER A 51 1.50 21.39 10.57
N ASN A 52 1.16 21.47 9.28
CA ASN A 52 0.20 20.59 8.61
C ASN A 52 0.69 19.15 8.41
N LEU A 53 2.00 18.92 8.35
CA LEU A 53 2.57 17.57 8.14
C LEU A 53 2.29 16.61 9.32
N VAL A 54 2.22 17.14 10.55
CA VAL A 54 1.86 16.35 11.74
C VAL A 54 0.44 15.83 11.64
N GLU A 55 -0.49 16.67 11.18
CA GLU A 55 -1.89 16.29 11.00
C GLU A 55 -2.08 15.34 9.81
N LEU A 56 -1.35 15.55 8.70
CA LEU A 56 -1.33 14.60 7.58
C LEU A 56 -0.87 13.21 8.07
N ARG A 57 0.22 13.14 8.83
CA ARG A 57 0.72 11.87 9.38
C ARG A 57 -0.35 11.18 10.22
N ARG A 58 -0.98 11.90 11.16
CA ARG A 58 -2.02 11.36 12.03
C ARG A 58 -3.21 10.81 11.23
N ARG A 59 -3.64 11.53 10.18
CA ARG A 59 -4.72 11.08 9.27
C ARG A 59 -4.32 9.82 8.52
N LEU A 60 -3.12 9.77 7.95
CA LEU A 60 -2.62 8.59 7.23
C LEU A 60 -2.53 7.36 8.15
N GLU A 61 -1.98 7.51 9.36
CA GLU A 61 -1.91 6.43 10.34
C GLU A 61 -3.32 5.94 10.74
N THR A 62 -4.27 6.86 10.94
CA THR A 62 -5.67 6.52 11.23
C THR A 62 -6.29 5.73 10.07
N HIS A 63 -6.15 6.24 8.85
CA HIS A 63 -6.67 5.61 7.64
C HIS A 63 -6.09 4.20 7.44
N LEU A 64 -4.79 4.02 7.65
CA LEU A 64 -4.10 2.74 7.55
C LEU A 64 -4.60 1.69 8.56
N SER A 65 -5.10 2.12 9.71
CA SER A 65 -5.69 1.24 10.72
C SER A 65 -7.13 0.82 10.39
N LEU A 66 -7.84 1.63 9.60
CA LEU A 66 -9.26 1.44 9.32
C LEU A 66 -9.54 0.80 7.94
N ALA A 67 -8.61 0.90 7.00
CA ALA A 67 -8.82 0.47 5.62
C ALA A 67 -7.87 -0.66 5.20
N SER A 68 -8.43 -1.64 4.47
CA SER A 68 -7.63 -2.59 3.70
C SER A 68 -7.05 -1.89 2.47
N LEU A 69 -5.74 -2.03 2.25
CA LEU A 69 -5.04 -1.47 1.08
C LEU A 69 -4.91 -2.49 -0.06
N SER A 70 -5.83 -3.42 -0.12
CA SER A 70 -5.70 -4.64 -0.90
C SER A 70 -6.09 -4.40 -2.38
N SER A 71 -7.01 -3.46 -2.63
CA SER A 71 -7.31 -2.92 -3.96
C SER A 71 -6.48 -1.68 -4.34
N GLU A 72 -6.31 -1.45 -5.65
CA GLU A 72 -5.65 -0.24 -6.17
C GLU A 72 -6.43 1.03 -5.81
N ALA A 73 -7.75 1.01 -5.98
CA ALA A 73 -8.61 2.15 -5.63
C ALA A 73 -8.45 2.54 -4.16
N ALA A 74 -8.43 1.55 -3.25
CA ALA A 74 -8.19 1.81 -1.83
C ALA A 74 -6.81 2.43 -1.60
N ARG A 75 -5.73 1.90 -2.21
CA ARG A 75 -4.39 2.51 -2.11
C ARG A 75 -4.39 3.95 -2.62
N ARG A 76 -5.04 4.21 -3.75
CA ARG A 76 -5.07 5.53 -4.39
C ARG A 76 -5.81 6.56 -3.54
N GLU A 77 -6.93 6.19 -2.95
CA GLU A 77 -7.78 7.12 -2.19
C GLU A 77 -7.33 7.29 -0.74
N VAL A 78 -6.88 6.22 -0.10
CA VAL A 78 -6.55 6.20 1.34
C VAL A 78 -5.14 6.74 1.60
N LEU A 79 -4.19 6.53 0.67
CA LEU A 79 -2.80 6.95 0.81
C LEU A 79 -2.38 8.01 -0.20
N VAL A 80 -2.52 7.73 -1.50
CA VAL A 80 -1.90 8.56 -2.55
C VAL A 80 -2.55 9.93 -2.63
N ALA A 81 -3.88 9.99 -2.71
CA ALA A 81 -4.59 11.26 -2.88
C ALA A 81 -4.37 12.25 -1.72
N PRO A 82 -4.46 11.85 -0.42
CA PRO A 82 -4.15 12.76 0.69
C PRO A 82 -2.73 13.35 0.62
N ILE A 83 -1.72 12.53 0.26
CA ILE A 83 -0.33 12.99 0.14
C ILE A 83 -0.19 13.99 -1.02
N LEU A 84 -0.76 13.68 -2.19
CA LEU A 84 -0.68 14.56 -3.36
C LEU A 84 -1.36 15.91 -3.12
N LEU A 85 -2.52 15.92 -2.45
CA LEU A 85 -3.22 17.16 -2.11
C LEU A 85 -2.43 18.02 -1.14
N GLU A 86 -1.80 17.43 -0.12
CA GLU A 86 -0.96 18.18 0.82
C GLU A 86 0.31 18.71 0.14
N ALA A 87 0.94 17.90 -0.73
CA ALA A 87 2.12 18.32 -1.48
C ALA A 87 1.81 19.50 -2.44
N ALA A 88 0.64 19.46 -3.09
CA ALA A 88 0.17 20.58 -3.91
C ALA A 88 -0.05 21.84 -3.05
N ALA A 89 -0.70 21.71 -1.89
CA ALA A 89 -0.92 22.83 -0.98
C ALA A 89 0.38 23.48 -0.46
N LEU A 90 1.43 22.68 -0.26
CA LEU A 90 2.76 23.15 0.17
C LEU A 90 3.59 23.79 -0.96
N SER A 91 3.20 23.57 -2.22
CA SER A 91 3.92 24.07 -3.40
C SER A 91 3.41 25.43 -3.90
N HIS A 92 2.38 25.98 -3.24
CA HIS A 92 1.79 27.30 -3.51
C HIS A 92 2.24 28.32 -2.46
#